data_AF-A0AA93HLD5-F1
#
_entry.id   AF-A0AA93HLD5-F1
#
_cell.length_a   1.000
_cell.length_b   1.000
_cell.length_c   1.000
_cell.angle_alpha   90.00
_cell.angle_beta   90.00
_cell.angle_gamma   90.00
#
_symmetry.space_group_name_H-M   'P 1'
#
loop_
_entity.id
_entity.type
_entity.pdbx_description
1 polymer ?
#
loop_
_entity_poly.entity_id
_entity_poly.type
_entity_poly.pdbx_seq_one_letter_code
_entity_poly.pdbx_strand_id
1 'polypeptide(L)'
;MTDQSFYVAPPRCIQSLRDGRSYVYFIGGEGTPVKIGVSTAPYERLASLQTAHWVRLEMLARIEGGADTEAEFHDIFAADRLVGEWFTRSPALERCIEQVRAVHGVPAPFYIPAIDTRPKRARLQPTPSLASGPCAFGVAA
;
A
#
# COMPACT_ATOMS: atom_id res chain seq x y z
N MET A 1 1.22 39.63 -1.23
CA MET A 1 0.11 38.99 -1.96
C MET A 1 0.68 37.74 -2.59
N THR A 2 -0.03 36.65 -2.36
CA THR A 2 0.46 35.29 -2.17
C THR A 2 0.90 34.58 -3.45
N ASP A 3 2.03 33.89 -3.30
CA ASP A 3 2.36 32.58 -3.84
C ASP A 3 2.27 32.39 -5.36
N GLN A 4 3.42 32.57 -6.02
CA GLN A 4 3.64 32.01 -7.33
C GLN A 4 3.79 30.49 -7.19
N SER A 5 2.77 29.80 -7.68
CA SER A 5 2.71 28.36 -7.87
C SER A 5 3.97 27.83 -8.56
N PHE A 6 4.89 27.26 -7.79
CA PHE A 6 5.97 26.40 -8.31
C PHE A 6 5.44 24.97 -8.40
N TYR A 7 4.61 24.71 -9.42
CA TYR A 7 4.32 23.34 -9.82
C TYR A 7 5.58 22.74 -10.46
N VAL A 8 6.41 22.07 -9.67
CA VAL A 8 7.49 21.21 -10.20
C VAL A 8 6.80 19.96 -10.73
N ALA A 9 6.81 19.79 -12.06
CA ALA A 9 6.35 18.56 -12.68
C ALA A 9 7.06 17.36 -12.00
N PRO A 10 6.31 16.34 -11.52
CA PRO A 10 6.95 15.19 -10.88
C PRO A 10 7.95 14.56 -11.86
N PRO A 11 9.16 14.16 -11.41
CA PRO A 11 10.12 13.52 -12.28
C PRO A 11 9.46 12.34 -12.98
N ARG A 12 9.65 12.32 -14.30
CA ARG A 12 9.10 11.35 -15.25
C ARG A 12 9.27 9.93 -14.73
N CYS A 13 8.16 9.19 -14.66
CA CYS A 13 8.10 7.74 -14.41
C CYS A 13 8.68 7.27 -13.05
N ILE A 14 7.78 6.83 -12.17
CA ILE A 14 8.00 6.28 -10.81
C ILE A 14 8.68 4.88 -10.86
N GLN A 15 9.49 4.59 -11.88
CA GLN A 15 10.28 3.37 -11.90
C GLN A 15 11.53 3.56 -11.04
N SER A 16 11.46 2.97 -9.84
CA SER A 16 12.54 2.14 -9.31
C SER A 16 13.94 2.73 -9.51
N LEU A 17 14.40 3.58 -8.59
CA LEU A 17 15.84 3.67 -8.34
C LEU A 17 16.26 2.35 -7.69
N ARG A 18 16.34 1.28 -8.49
CA ARG A 18 17.06 0.07 -8.12
C ARG A 18 18.51 0.52 -7.97
N ASP A 19 18.91 0.81 -6.75
CA ASP A 19 20.31 1.07 -6.38
C ASP A 19 21.17 -0.20 -6.45
N GLY A 20 20.59 -1.31 -6.94
CA GLY A 20 21.21 -2.63 -7.02
C GLY A 20 21.24 -3.36 -5.67
N ARG A 21 20.74 -2.73 -4.61
CA ARG A 21 20.77 -3.28 -3.25
C ARG A 21 19.47 -3.99 -2.94
N SER A 22 19.56 -4.95 -2.04
CA SER A 22 18.38 -5.60 -1.47
C SER A 22 18.10 -5.01 -0.09
N TYR A 23 16.82 -4.94 0.25
CA TYR A 23 16.36 -4.47 1.53
C TYR A 23 15.45 -5.50 2.17
N VAL A 24 15.67 -5.78 3.45
CA VAL A 24 14.68 -6.43 4.30
C VAL A 24 13.72 -5.36 4.78
N TYR A 25 12.43 -5.56 4.56
CA TYR A 25 11.37 -4.61 4.91
C TYR A 25 10.44 -5.18 5.97
N PHE A 26 9.86 -4.28 6.76
CA PHE A 26 8.80 -4.55 7.72
C PHE A 26 7.56 -3.78 7.28
N ILE A 27 6.53 -4.48 6.83
CA ILE A 27 5.28 -3.89 6.32
C ILE A 27 4.13 -4.29 7.22
N GLY A 28 3.32 -3.34 7.65
CA GLY A 28 2.11 -3.59 8.43
C GLY A 28 1.17 -2.39 8.40
N GLY A 29 -0.09 -2.62 8.74
CA GLY A 29 -1.08 -1.59 9.00
C GLY A 29 -1.46 -1.52 10.47
N GLU A 30 -2.32 -0.57 10.80
CA GLU A 30 -2.87 -0.43 12.14
C GLU A 30 -3.65 -1.69 12.55
N GLY A 31 -3.25 -2.31 13.66
CA GLY A 31 -3.88 -3.53 14.19
C GLY A 31 -3.69 -4.79 13.34
N THR A 32 -2.81 -4.78 12.33
CA THR A 32 -2.56 -5.94 11.46
C THR A 32 -1.26 -6.65 11.82
N PRO A 33 -1.08 -7.93 11.44
CA PRO A 33 0.24 -8.57 11.45
C PRO A 33 1.27 -7.80 10.62
N VAL A 34 2.55 -8.03 10.92
CA VAL A 34 3.69 -7.48 10.19
C VAL A 34 4.26 -8.52 9.25
N LYS A 35 4.53 -8.12 8.01
CA LYS A 35 5.25 -8.90 7.02
C LYS A 35 6.72 -8.53 7.04
N ILE A 36 7.58 -9.54 7.15
CA ILE A 36 9.03 -9.41 7.00
C ILE A 36 9.43 -10.09 5.70
N GLY A 37 10.10 -9.38 4.79
CA GLY A 37 10.60 -9.97 3.56
C GLY A 37 11.68 -9.15 2.89
N VAL A 38 12.34 -9.73 1.89
CA VAL A 38 13.42 -9.07 1.12
C VAL A 38 12.94 -8.58 -0.26
N SER A 39 13.44 -7.42 -0.71
CA SER A 39 13.24 -6.94 -2.08
C SER A 39 14.24 -5.85 -2.46
N THR A 40 14.59 -5.76 -3.74
CA THR A 40 15.31 -4.61 -4.31
C THR A 40 14.41 -3.38 -4.52
N ALA A 41 13.09 -3.57 -4.43
CA ALA A 41 12.09 -2.52 -4.59
C ALA A 41 10.96 -2.68 -3.54
N PRO A 42 11.23 -2.39 -2.25
CA PRO A 42 10.29 -2.66 -1.16
C PRO A 42 8.99 -1.84 -1.27
N TYR A 43 9.02 -0.65 -1.87
CA TYR A 43 7.81 0.16 -2.10
C TYR A 43 6.90 -0.39 -3.19
N GLU A 44 7.47 -0.96 -4.26
CA GLU A 44 6.67 -1.68 -5.27
C GLU A 44 5.99 -2.91 -4.66
N ARG A 45 6.69 -3.60 -3.74
CA ARG A 45 6.12 -4.70 -2.96
C ARG A 45 5.01 -4.23 -2.03
N LEU A 46 5.18 -3.10 -1.33
CA LEU A 46 4.12 -2.49 -0.52
C LEU A 46 2.87 -2.20 -1.36
N ALA A 47 3.02 -1.55 -2.51
CA ALA A 47 1.93 -1.25 -3.42
C ALA A 47 1.20 -2.52 -3.90
N SER A 48 1.97 -3.56 -4.25
CA SER A 48 1.41 -4.86 -4.65
C SER A 48 0.65 -5.53 -3.51
N LEU A 49 1.21 -5.55 -2.28
CA LEU A 49 0.57 -6.13 -1.10
C LEU A 49 -0.73 -5.41 -0.75
N GLN A 50 -0.75 -4.08 -0.89
CA GLN A 50 -1.93 -3.27 -0.62
C GLN A 50 -3.14 -3.68 -1.46
N THR A 51 -2.95 -4.15 -2.70
CA THR A 51 -4.07 -4.55 -3.58
C THR A 51 -4.87 -5.74 -3.05
N ALA A 52 -4.24 -6.58 -2.22
CA ALA A 52 -4.83 -7.77 -1.63
C ALA A 52 -5.09 -7.63 -0.12
N HIS A 53 -4.83 -6.45 0.46
CA HIS A 53 -4.97 -6.18 1.87
C HIS A 53 -6.10 -5.16 2.12
N TRP A 54 -6.97 -5.44 3.10
CA TRP A 54 -8.15 -4.62 3.38
C TRP A 54 -7.84 -3.36 4.20
N VAL A 55 -6.82 -3.42 5.07
CA VAL A 55 -6.27 -2.23 5.78
C VAL A 55 -5.20 -1.56 4.93
N ARG A 56 -5.05 -0.25 5.12
CA ARG A 56 -3.90 0.52 4.62
C ARG A 56 -2.60 0.02 5.25
N LEU A 57 -1.67 -0.43 4.41
CA LEU A 57 -0.35 -0.88 4.80
C LEU A 57 0.66 0.27 4.71
N GLU A 58 1.64 0.23 5.60
CA GLU A 58 2.72 1.19 5.69
C GLU A 58 4.06 0.49 5.78
N MET A 59 5.12 1.17 5.34
CA MET A 59 6.48 0.72 5.58
C MET A 59 6.89 1.14 6.99
N LEU A 60 6.98 0.18 7.90
CA LEU A 60 7.29 0.44 9.30
C LEU A 60 8.79 0.67 9.49
N ALA A 61 9.60 -0.16 8.81
CA ALA A 61 11.05 -0.07 8.80
C ALA A 61 11.62 -0.79 7.57
N ARG A 62 12.88 -0.50 7.23
CA ARG A 62 13.68 -1.31 6.30
C ARG A 62 15.16 -1.23 6.66
N ILE A 63 15.91 -2.25 6.28
CA ILE A 63 17.36 -2.33 6.44
C ILE A 63 17.98 -2.89 5.17
N GLU A 64 19.16 -2.41 4.79
CA GLU A 64 19.91 -3.02 3.68
C GLU A 64 20.30 -4.44 4.08
N GLY A 65 19.95 -5.42 3.25
CA GLY A 65 20.09 -6.83 3.61
C GLY A 65 19.52 -7.76 2.55
N GLY A 66 19.98 -9.00 2.58
CA GLY A 66 19.59 -10.06 1.66
C GLY A 66 18.71 -11.12 2.31
N ALA A 67 18.63 -12.27 1.65
CA ALA A 67 17.92 -13.44 2.16
C ALA A 67 18.47 -13.92 3.52
N ASP A 68 19.78 -13.81 3.75
CA ASP A 68 20.40 -14.23 5.02
C ASP A 68 19.90 -13.36 6.19
N THR A 69 19.86 -12.04 6.00
CA THR A 69 19.32 -11.10 6.99
C THR A 69 17.83 -11.33 7.23
N GLU A 70 17.08 -11.64 6.19
CA GLU A 70 15.67 -12.02 6.33
C GLU A 70 15.51 -13.29 7.19
N ALA A 71 16.31 -14.33 6.90
CA ALA A 71 16.30 -15.58 7.63
C ALA A 71 16.62 -15.37 9.12
N GLU A 72 17.61 -14.52 9.43
CA GLU A 72 17.93 -14.16 10.82
C GLU A 72 16.74 -13.53 11.55
N PHE A 73 16.05 -12.55 10.94
CA PHE A 73 14.85 -11.96 11.55
C PHE A 73 13.72 -12.97 11.70
N HIS A 74 13.56 -13.84 10.71
CA HIS A 74 12.58 -14.92 10.72
C HIS A 74 12.82 -15.92 11.86
N ASP A 75 14.09 -16.22 12.16
CA ASP A 75 14.49 -17.09 13.26
C ASP A 75 14.32 -16.39 14.62
N ILE A 76 14.73 -15.12 14.73
CA ILE A 76 14.56 -14.30 15.94
C ILE A 76 13.08 -14.22 16.34
N PHE A 77 12.19 -14.04 15.36
CA PHE A 77 10.75 -13.91 15.59
C PHE A 77 9.96 -15.18 15.26
N ALA A 78 10.60 -16.35 15.22
CA ALA A 78 9.94 -17.61 14.90
C ALA A 78 8.74 -17.91 15.82
N ALA A 79 8.84 -17.52 17.10
CA ALA A 79 7.75 -17.67 18.08
C ALA A 79 6.53 -16.79 17.79
N ASP A 80 6.72 -15.66 17.08
CA ASP A 80 5.66 -14.72 16.72
C ASP A 80 5.08 -14.98 15.31
N ARG A 81 5.64 -15.95 14.58
CA ARG A 81 5.25 -16.26 13.20
C ARG A 81 3.84 -16.86 13.16
N LEU A 82 2.96 -16.23 12.39
CA LEU A 82 1.59 -16.70 12.16
C LEU A 82 1.53 -17.67 10.98
N VAL A 83 1.87 -17.18 9.78
CA VAL A 83 1.81 -17.97 8.55
C VAL A 83 2.74 -17.38 7.51
N GLY A 84 3.60 -18.24 6.93
CA GLY A 84 4.62 -17.82 5.98
C GLY A 84 5.50 -16.70 6.55
N GLU A 85 5.44 -15.54 5.89
CA GLU A 85 6.24 -14.34 6.21
C GLU A 85 5.49 -13.32 7.10
N TRP A 86 4.36 -13.71 7.70
CA TRP A 86 3.54 -12.83 8.55
C TRP A 86 3.71 -13.16 10.04
N PHE A 87 3.90 -12.12 10.84
CA PHE A 87 4.23 -12.19 12.27
C PHE A 87 3.27 -11.34 13.11
N THR A 88 2.96 -11.80 14.31
CA THR A 88 2.19 -11.05 15.30
C THR A 88 3.00 -9.85 15.78
N ARG A 89 2.32 -8.72 16.08
CA ARG A 89 2.95 -7.52 16.65
C ARG A 89 3.30 -7.73 18.12
N SER A 90 4.36 -8.49 18.39
CA SER A 90 4.85 -8.67 19.76
C SER A 90 5.60 -7.43 20.25
N PRO A 91 5.68 -7.20 21.57
CA PRO A 91 6.50 -6.11 22.11
C PRO A 91 7.99 -6.22 21.76
N ALA A 92 8.49 -7.42 21.43
CA ALA A 92 9.85 -7.62 20.95
C ALA A 92 9.99 -7.14 19.50
N LEU A 93 9.04 -7.51 18.63
CA LEU A 93 9.03 -7.10 17.24
C LEU A 93 8.88 -5.59 17.07
N GLU A 94 7.99 -4.95 17.84
CA GLU A 94 7.80 -3.49 17.78
C GLU A 94 9.06 -2.73 18.19
N ARG A 95 9.74 -3.17 19.26
CA ARG A 95 11.02 -2.58 19.68
C ARG A 95 12.09 -2.75 18.61
N CYS A 96 12.14 -3.90 17.95
CA CYS A 96 13.06 -4.12 16.84
C CYS A 96 12.76 -3.17 15.67
N ILE A 97 11.50 -3.02 15.29
CA ILE A 97 11.07 -2.08 14.23
C ILE A 97 11.49 -0.65 14.59
N GLU A 98 11.27 -0.22 15.84
CA GLU A 98 11.69 1.11 16.31
C GLU A 98 13.21 1.31 16.22
N GLN A 99 13.99 0.31 16.61
CA GLN A 99 15.46 0.34 16.52
C GLN A 99 15.94 0.40 15.08
N VAL A 100 15.41 -0.46 14.20
CA VAL A 100 15.75 -0.44 12.76
C VAL A 100 15.36 0.90 12.16
N ARG A 101 14.18 1.42 12.50
CA ARG A 101 13.72 2.75 12.06
C ARG A 101 14.64 3.87 12.53
N ALA A 102 15.11 3.83 13.76
CA ALA A 102 15.99 4.85 14.31
C ALA A 102 17.37 4.86 13.63
N VAL A 103 17.91 3.68 13.28
CA VAL A 103 19.25 3.53 12.70
C VAL A 103 19.25 3.76 11.19
N HIS A 104 18.30 3.17 10.46
CA HIS A 104 18.29 3.15 9.00
C HIS A 104 17.30 4.16 8.38
N GLY A 105 16.44 4.76 9.21
CA GLY A 105 15.32 5.59 8.77
C GLY A 105 14.22 4.76 8.10
N VAL A 106 12.99 5.28 8.10
CA VAL A 106 12.06 4.95 7.02
C VAL A 106 12.33 5.98 5.93
N PRO A 107 12.65 5.60 4.69
CA PRO A 107 12.59 6.59 3.63
C PRO A 107 11.17 7.13 3.62
N ALA A 108 11.03 8.45 3.60
CA ALA A 108 9.74 9.06 3.36
C ALA A 108 9.12 8.36 2.14
N PRO A 109 7.83 7.98 2.17
CA PRO A 109 7.19 7.45 0.98
C PRO A 109 7.43 8.51 -0.10
N PHE A 110 8.26 8.18 -1.09
CA PHE A 110 8.34 9.00 -2.28
C PHE A 110 6.92 9.02 -2.79
N TYR A 111 6.26 10.18 -2.63
CA TYR A 111 4.84 10.36 -2.81
C TYR A 111 4.41 9.69 -4.12
N ILE A 112 3.67 8.58 -4.02
CA ILE A 112 2.99 7.95 -5.15
C ILE A 112 1.62 8.64 -5.22
N PRO A 113 1.39 9.64 -6.09
CA PRO A 113 0.04 10.09 -6.33
C PRO A 113 -0.73 8.90 -6.92
N ALA A 114 -1.89 8.63 -6.34
CA ALA A 114 -2.87 7.63 -6.76
C ALA A 114 -2.64 6.19 -6.28
N ILE A 115 -2.83 5.96 -4.98
CA ILE A 115 -3.87 4.98 -4.60
C ILE A 115 -5.14 5.79 -4.32
N ASP A 116 -5.66 6.44 -5.36
CA ASP A 116 -7.04 6.88 -5.35
C ASP A 116 -7.84 5.59 -5.24
N THR A 117 -8.40 5.38 -4.05
CA THR A 117 -9.40 4.38 -3.78
C THR A 117 -10.59 4.69 -4.67
N ARG A 118 -10.52 4.32 -5.96
CA ARG A 118 -11.74 4.23 -6.77
C ARG A 118 -12.67 3.34 -5.96
N PRO A 119 -13.82 3.83 -5.49
CA PRO A 119 -14.77 2.96 -4.84
C PRO A 119 -15.03 1.81 -5.81
N LYS A 120 -14.91 0.56 -5.33
CA LYS A 120 -15.38 -0.60 -6.09
C LYS A 120 -16.74 -0.21 -6.63
N ARG A 121 -16.86 -0.09 -7.96
CA ARG A 121 -18.04 0.48 -8.65
C ARG A 121 -19.29 0.09 -7.87
N ALA A 122 -19.95 1.06 -7.23
CA ALA A 122 -21.29 0.85 -6.74
C ALA A 122 -22.07 0.32 -7.95
N ARG A 123 -22.64 -0.88 -7.80
CA ARG A 123 -23.47 -1.49 -8.84
C ARG A 123 -24.52 -0.44 -9.20
N LEU A 124 -24.38 0.18 -10.38
CA LEU A 124 -25.41 1.03 -10.96
C LEU A 124 -26.68 0.19 -10.92
N GLN A 125 -27.64 0.58 -10.07
CA GLN A 125 -28.94 -0.05 -10.13
C GLN A 125 -29.47 0.20 -11.55
N PRO A 126 -30.01 -0.82 -12.23
CA PRO A 126 -30.62 -0.59 -13.53
C PRO A 126 -31.73 0.43 -13.34
N THR A 127 -31.61 1.57 -14.02
CA THR A 127 -32.67 2.58 -14.05
C THR A 127 -33.96 1.90 -14.50
N PRO A 128 -35.09 2.08 -13.80
CA PRO A 128 -36.36 1.54 -14.28
C PRO A 128 -36.67 2.14 -15.66
N SER A 129 -36.75 1.26 -16.64
CA SER A 129 -37.27 1.51 -17.98
C SER A 129 -38.63 2.18 -17.86
N LEU A 130 -38.75 3.45 -18.28
CA LEU A 130 -40.04 4.14 -18.43
C LEU A 130 -40.85 3.43 -19.51
N ALA A 131 -41.74 2.54 -19.09
CA ALA A 131 -42.78 1.97 -19.92
C ALA A 131 -43.91 2.99 -20.11
N SER A 132 -44.10 3.38 -21.37
CA SER A 132 -45.39 3.53 -22.08
C SER A 132 -46.57 4.29 -21.46
N GLY A 133 -46.97 5.37 -22.15
CA GLY A 133 -48.38 5.69 -22.49
C GLY A 133 -48.86 7.12 -22.15
N PRO A 134 -49.92 7.67 -22.80
CA PRO A 134 -50.68 7.19 -23.97
C PRO A 134 -50.75 8.19 -25.16
N CYS A 135 -51.13 7.66 -26.33
CA CYS A 135 -51.59 8.43 -27.49
C CYS A 135 -52.91 9.16 -27.18
N ALA A 136 -52.97 10.46 -27.49
CA ALA A 136 -54.23 11.16 -27.73
C ALA A 136 -53.98 12.25 -28.79
N PHE A 137 -54.36 11.96 -30.04
CA PHE A 137 -54.49 12.98 -31.08
C PHE A 137 -55.96 13.02 -31.47
N GLY A 138 -56.63 14.10 -31.10
CA GLY A 138 -58.02 14.38 -31.46
C GLY A 138 -58.13 14.80 -32.92
N VAL A 139 -59.20 14.38 -33.57
CA VAL A 139 -59.65 14.93 -34.86
C VAL A 139 -61.06 15.49 -34.65
N ALA A 140 -61.22 16.73 -35.09
CA ALA A 140 -62.41 17.55 -35.07
C ALA A 140 -63.54 16.98 -35.92
N ALA A 141 -64.78 17.29 -35.52
CA ALA A 141 -65.97 17.26 -36.35
C ALA A 141 -66.44 18.69 -36.62
#